data_AF-A0A2G2PFC6-F1
#
_entry.id   AF-A0A2G2PFC6-F1
#
_cell.length_a   1.000
_cell.length_b   1.000
_cell.length_c   1.000
_cell.angle_alpha   90.00
_cell.angle_beta   90.00
_cell.angle_gamma   90.00
#
_symmetry.space_group_name_H-M   'P 1'
#
loop_
_entity.id
_entity.type
_entity.pdbx_description
1 polymer ?
#
loop_
_entity_poly.entity_id
_entity_poly.type
_entity_poly.pdbx_seq_one_letter_code
_entity_poly.pdbx_strand_id
1 'polypeptide(L)'
;MKLLLIFLTLTCFLYSSENNPTEQELAKLYVATFNRAPDSAGLDYWVASGLKLSQIAQSFFDQEETQELYPTGTINRDFIKSVYLNLFNRIPDDAGWDYWENELDTGSFSKNSFIQALINGALDTDVSKDASILTNKGSVGLSFAKAGLNDVTDAKTIMTGVNDDINTLNSALNDFFITLFVPIPIEDTIIEYALNVDNLTIQVHENTFYTTSKMYTELNKTLVAFDKMNESIIDTMDNNMKLVNTLARVFKISDSYSSIFAITSDYTATKPAFIIKQTLTKKYFLVSSESRFFVDSKTIKTYFFDSASLTNAWTRAISTSNKTKNLYLSLLEIDNNGNITKVTNSFLIKSVNLQTL
;
A
#
# COMPACT_ATOMS: atom_id res chain seq x y z
N MET A 1 0.68 18.46 54.10
CA MET A 1 0.04 19.23 53.02
C MET A 1 -0.26 18.40 51.76
N LYS A 2 -0.34 17.05 51.84
CA LYS A 2 -0.80 16.17 50.74
C LYS A 2 -2.16 15.49 51.03
N LEU A 3 -2.61 15.47 52.29
CA LEU A 3 -3.96 15.00 52.65
C LEU A 3 -5.06 16.06 52.44
N LEU A 4 -4.70 17.35 52.41
CA LEU A 4 -5.68 18.44 52.24
C LEU A 4 -6.10 18.63 50.77
N LEU A 5 -5.34 18.09 49.81
CA LEU A 5 -5.63 18.21 48.38
C LEU A 5 -6.60 17.12 47.88
N ILE A 6 -6.70 15.98 48.58
CA ILE A 6 -7.65 14.91 48.25
C ILE A 6 -9.05 15.23 48.80
N PHE A 7 -9.12 15.92 49.94
CA PHE A 7 -10.39 16.39 50.50
C PHE A 7 -10.99 17.60 49.75
N LEU A 8 -10.16 18.39 49.04
CA LEU A 8 -10.63 19.54 48.27
C LEU A 8 -11.14 19.16 46.86
N THR A 9 -10.81 17.97 46.36
CA THR A 9 -11.35 17.45 45.10
C THR A 9 -12.58 16.56 45.31
N LEU A 10 -12.79 16.02 46.51
CA LEU A 10 -13.95 15.18 46.82
C LEU A 10 -15.24 15.99 47.06
N THR A 11 -15.15 17.27 47.40
CA THR A 11 -16.33 18.14 47.62
C THR A 11 -16.86 18.80 46.34
N CYS A 12 -16.22 18.60 45.19
CA CYS A 12 -16.57 19.31 43.95
C CYS A 12 -17.23 18.44 42.86
N PHE A 13 -17.55 17.17 43.12
CA PHE A 13 -18.31 16.30 42.18
C PHE A 13 -19.76 16.04 42.59
N LEU A 14 -20.22 16.62 43.71
CA LEU A 14 -21.64 16.64 44.10
C LEU A 14 -22.34 17.90 43.59
N TYR A 15 -22.04 18.34 42.35
CA TYR A 15 -22.99 19.17 41.61
C TYR A 15 -23.84 18.22 40.78
N SER A 16 -24.99 17.82 41.32
CA SER A 16 -26.10 17.37 40.48
C SER A 16 -26.32 18.46 39.43
N SER A 17 -26.17 18.14 38.15
CA SER A 17 -26.44 19.09 37.08
C SER A 17 -27.85 19.67 37.30
N GLU A 18 -27.99 20.99 37.27
CA GLU A 18 -29.28 21.67 37.43
C GLU A 18 -30.21 21.51 36.20
N ASN A 19 -29.80 20.69 35.23
CA ASN A 19 -30.47 20.50 33.97
C ASN A 19 -31.33 19.23 33.97
N ASN A 20 -32.35 19.20 33.11
CA ASN A 20 -33.08 17.98 32.82
C ASN A 20 -32.10 16.88 32.34
N PRO A 21 -32.31 15.62 32.76
CA PRO A 21 -31.44 14.53 32.34
C PRO A 21 -31.49 14.36 30.82
N THR A 22 -30.34 14.12 30.23
CA THR A 22 -30.24 13.71 28.82
C THR A 22 -30.73 12.27 28.65
N GLU A 23 -31.19 11.92 27.45
CA GLU A 23 -31.56 10.54 27.12
C GLU A 23 -30.40 9.55 27.34
N GLN A 24 -29.16 10.00 27.10
CA GLN A 24 -27.95 9.18 27.31
C GLN A 24 -27.68 8.93 28.80
N GLU A 25 -27.86 9.93 29.66
CA GLU A 25 -27.75 9.77 31.12
C GLU A 25 -28.80 8.79 31.65
N LEU A 26 -30.03 8.87 31.14
CA LEU A 26 -31.09 7.92 31.47
C LEU A 26 -30.75 6.50 30.99
N ALA A 27 -30.26 6.34 29.77
CA ALA A 27 -29.84 5.03 29.26
C ALA A 27 -28.73 4.41 30.14
N LYS A 28 -27.73 5.20 30.55
CA LYS A 28 -26.68 4.75 31.49
C LYS A 28 -27.24 4.38 32.86
N LEU A 29 -28.23 5.13 33.36
CA LEU A 29 -28.90 4.82 34.63
C LEU A 29 -29.67 3.49 34.56
N TYR A 30 -30.39 3.23 33.46
CA TYR A 30 -31.05 1.95 33.22
C TYR A 30 -30.05 0.78 33.20
N VAL A 31 -28.93 0.95 32.49
CA VAL A 31 -27.84 -0.04 32.48
C VAL A 31 -27.34 -0.29 33.89
N ALA A 32 -27.02 0.77 34.65
CA ALA A 32 -26.47 0.66 35.99
C ALA A 32 -27.39 -0.11 36.95
N THR A 33 -28.67 0.24 36.96
CA THR A 33 -29.64 -0.26 37.95
C THR A 33 -30.23 -1.61 37.55
N PHE A 34 -30.50 -1.83 36.26
CA PHE A 34 -31.29 -2.98 35.80
C PHE A 34 -30.52 -3.94 34.88
N ASN A 35 -29.30 -3.61 34.47
CA ASN A 35 -28.54 -4.33 33.45
C ASN A 35 -29.29 -4.55 32.13
N ARG A 36 -30.06 -3.54 31.70
CA ARG A 36 -30.83 -3.58 30.46
C ARG A 36 -30.90 -2.21 29.80
N ALA A 37 -31.28 -2.21 28.53
CA ALA A 37 -31.69 -0.99 27.84
C ALA A 37 -32.96 -0.38 28.47
N PRO A 38 -33.12 0.94 28.42
CA PRO A 38 -34.45 1.53 28.56
C PRO A 38 -35.36 1.02 27.45
N ASP A 39 -36.61 0.74 27.78
CA ASP A 39 -37.68 0.64 26.80
C ASP A 39 -38.07 2.04 26.30
N SER A 40 -38.61 2.11 25.08
CA SER A 40 -38.96 3.37 24.42
C SER A 40 -39.95 4.20 25.26
N ALA A 41 -41.02 3.57 25.76
CA ALA A 41 -42.03 4.24 26.56
C ALA A 41 -41.48 4.76 27.90
N GLY A 42 -40.64 3.96 28.57
CA GLY A 42 -39.98 4.34 29.81
C GLY A 42 -39.02 5.51 29.63
N LEU A 43 -38.20 5.49 28.57
CA LEU A 43 -37.30 6.61 28.28
C LEU A 43 -38.07 7.92 28.06
N ASP A 44 -39.12 7.89 27.24
CA ASP A 44 -39.96 9.04 26.96
C ASP A 44 -40.63 9.58 28.23
N TYR A 45 -41.12 8.69 29.10
CA TYR A 45 -41.71 9.06 30.39
C TYR A 45 -40.70 9.83 31.26
N TRP A 46 -39.48 9.30 31.41
CA TRP A 46 -38.48 9.91 32.28
C TRP A 46 -37.98 11.26 31.75
N VAL A 47 -37.80 11.39 30.44
CA VAL A 47 -37.47 12.68 29.80
C VAL A 47 -38.58 13.71 30.04
N ALA A 48 -39.85 13.30 29.96
CA ALA A 48 -41.00 14.18 30.16
C ALA A 48 -41.35 14.44 31.63
N SER A 49 -40.75 13.72 32.58
CA SER A 49 -41.11 13.77 34.01
C SER A 49 -40.82 15.11 34.68
N GLY A 50 -39.88 15.90 34.15
CA GLY A 50 -39.40 17.13 34.78
C GLY A 50 -38.57 16.90 36.05
N LEU A 51 -38.26 15.65 36.38
CA LEU A 51 -37.41 15.29 37.52
C LEU A 51 -35.93 15.40 37.14
N LYS A 52 -35.10 15.74 38.13
CA LYS A 52 -33.63 15.69 37.98
C LYS A 52 -33.16 14.23 37.92
N LEU A 53 -32.02 13.99 37.28
CA LEU A 53 -31.43 12.64 37.17
C LEU A 53 -31.31 11.93 38.52
N SER A 54 -30.92 12.65 39.58
CA SER A 54 -30.79 12.10 40.93
C SER A 54 -32.11 11.69 41.57
N GLN A 55 -33.20 12.41 41.25
CA GLN A 55 -34.55 12.09 41.71
C GLN A 55 -35.12 10.90 40.94
N ILE A 56 -34.83 10.81 39.64
CA ILE A 56 -35.17 9.64 38.83
C ILE A 56 -34.42 8.40 39.34
N ALA A 57 -33.11 8.52 39.57
CA ALA A 57 -32.30 7.45 40.14
C ALA A 57 -32.79 7.00 41.52
N GLN A 58 -33.31 7.91 42.34
CA GLN A 58 -33.97 7.54 43.60
C GLN A 58 -35.28 6.79 43.35
N SER A 59 -36.11 7.27 42.42
CA SER A 59 -37.42 6.67 42.09
C SER A 59 -37.30 5.27 41.46
N PHE A 60 -36.17 4.93 40.85
CA PHE A 60 -35.92 3.57 40.36
C PHE A 60 -35.98 2.55 41.50
N PHE A 61 -35.50 2.89 42.70
CA PHE A 61 -35.56 1.98 43.86
C PHE A 61 -36.97 1.72 44.40
N ASP A 62 -37.96 2.53 43.98
CA ASP A 62 -39.36 2.31 44.31
C ASP A 62 -40.05 1.35 43.33
N GLN A 63 -39.39 0.99 42.22
CA GLN A 63 -39.96 0.10 41.20
C GLN A 63 -39.89 -1.37 41.63
N GLU A 64 -40.91 -2.14 41.26
CA GLU A 64 -40.98 -3.59 41.50
C GLU A 64 -39.74 -4.31 40.94
N GLU A 65 -39.29 -3.96 39.73
CA GLU A 65 -38.09 -4.55 39.12
C GLU A 65 -36.84 -4.34 39.97
N THR A 66 -36.65 -3.17 40.59
CA THR A 66 -35.49 -2.94 41.47
C THR A 66 -35.62 -3.70 42.79
N GLN A 67 -36.83 -3.83 43.33
CA GLN A 67 -37.08 -4.61 44.55
C GLN A 67 -36.90 -6.11 44.32
N GLU A 68 -37.16 -6.61 43.11
CA GLU A 68 -36.84 -7.98 42.71
C GLU A 68 -35.34 -8.20 42.53
N LEU A 69 -34.62 -7.25 41.90
CA LEU A 69 -33.17 -7.34 41.70
C LEU A 69 -32.38 -7.17 42.99
N TYR A 70 -32.85 -6.30 43.89
CA TYR A 70 -32.22 -5.99 45.16
C TYR A 70 -33.26 -6.06 46.30
N PRO A 71 -33.68 -7.28 46.70
CA PRO A 71 -34.64 -7.46 47.79
C PRO A 71 -34.22 -6.79 49.10
N THR A 72 -35.21 -6.53 49.96
CA THR A 72 -34.93 -6.01 51.30
C THR A 72 -33.96 -6.95 52.03
N GLY A 73 -32.82 -6.41 52.47
CA GLY A 73 -31.76 -7.18 53.11
C GLY A 73 -30.57 -7.55 52.21
N THR A 74 -30.58 -7.20 50.91
CA THR A 74 -29.37 -7.27 50.07
C THR A 74 -28.25 -6.46 50.71
N ILE A 75 -27.14 -7.14 51.04
CA ILE A 75 -25.97 -6.50 51.64
C ILE A 75 -25.31 -5.55 50.63
N ASN A 76 -24.65 -4.50 51.15
CA ASN A 76 -24.08 -3.46 50.31
C ASN A 76 -23.03 -4.01 49.34
N ARG A 77 -22.23 -5.02 49.71
CA ARG A 77 -21.28 -5.64 48.78
C ARG A 77 -21.92 -6.27 47.55
N ASP A 78 -23.02 -6.99 47.73
CA ASP A 78 -23.70 -7.66 46.61
C ASP A 78 -24.31 -6.62 45.66
N PHE A 79 -24.89 -5.56 46.23
CA PHE A 79 -25.37 -4.42 45.45
C PHE A 79 -24.24 -3.74 44.66
N ILE A 80 -23.12 -3.40 45.32
CA ILE A 80 -21.94 -2.80 44.69
C ILE A 80 -21.42 -3.68 43.55
N LYS A 81 -21.27 -4.98 43.80
CA LYS A 81 -20.79 -5.95 42.80
C LYS A 81 -21.69 -5.97 41.57
N SER A 82 -23.01 -6.03 41.77
CA SER A 82 -23.95 -6.03 40.65
C SER A 82 -23.86 -4.76 39.82
N VAL A 83 -23.81 -3.58 40.45
CA VAL A 83 -23.69 -2.30 39.72
C VAL A 83 -22.37 -2.23 38.93
N TYR A 84 -21.26 -2.70 39.50
CA TYR A 84 -19.97 -2.76 38.79
C TYR A 84 -20.00 -3.71 37.58
N LEU A 85 -20.63 -4.88 37.72
CA LEU A 85 -20.79 -5.82 36.60
C LEU A 85 -21.68 -5.22 35.50
N ASN A 86 -22.77 -4.57 35.88
CA ASN A 86 -23.68 -3.91 34.96
C ASN A 86 -22.99 -2.79 34.17
N LEU A 87 -22.22 -1.93 34.84
CA LEU A 87 -21.58 -0.79 34.21
C LEU A 87 -20.30 -1.16 33.45
N PHE A 88 -19.47 -2.02 34.03
CA PHE A 88 -18.05 -2.16 33.65
C PHE A 88 -17.62 -3.59 33.32
N ASN A 89 -18.53 -4.57 33.35
CA ASN A 89 -18.23 -5.99 33.11
C ASN A 89 -17.13 -6.58 34.03
N ARG A 90 -16.92 -5.99 35.20
CA ARG A 90 -15.92 -6.44 36.18
C ARG A 90 -16.42 -6.22 37.59
N ILE A 91 -15.72 -6.81 38.57
CA ILE A 91 -15.92 -6.51 39.99
C ILE A 91 -15.06 -5.30 40.40
N PRO A 92 -15.38 -4.61 41.51
CA PRO A 92 -14.48 -3.61 42.08
C PRO A 92 -13.16 -4.26 42.52
N ASP A 93 -12.07 -3.49 42.51
CA ASP A 93 -10.87 -3.88 43.24
C ASP A 93 -11.11 -3.80 44.76
N ASP A 94 -10.28 -4.49 45.54
CA ASP A 94 -10.48 -4.64 47.00
C ASP A 94 -10.60 -3.27 47.71
N ALA A 95 -9.77 -2.30 47.35
CA ALA A 95 -9.77 -0.98 47.99
C ALA A 95 -11.01 -0.16 47.63
N GLY A 96 -11.42 -0.17 46.37
CA GLY A 96 -12.67 0.46 45.92
C GLY A 96 -13.90 -0.19 46.53
N TRP A 97 -13.92 -1.53 46.66
CA TRP A 97 -15.03 -2.26 47.27
C TRP A 97 -15.20 -1.88 48.75
N ASP A 98 -14.11 -1.93 49.51
CA ASP A 98 -14.11 -1.58 50.94
C ASP A 98 -14.53 -0.13 51.16
N TYR A 99 -14.07 0.79 50.31
CA TYR A 99 -14.47 2.20 50.36
C TYR A 99 -15.98 2.36 50.16
N TRP A 100 -16.54 1.83 49.07
CA TRP A 100 -17.96 1.99 48.76
C TRP A 100 -18.86 1.27 49.77
N GLU A 101 -18.45 0.12 50.28
CA GLU A 101 -19.17 -0.58 51.35
C GLU A 101 -19.29 0.30 52.58
N ASN A 102 -18.17 0.89 53.05
CA ASN A 102 -18.18 1.78 54.21
C ASN A 102 -19.06 3.02 53.98
N GLU A 103 -18.99 3.65 52.81
CA GLU A 103 -19.82 4.82 52.50
C GLU A 103 -21.33 4.50 52.50
N LEU A 104 -21.72 3.32 52.02
CA LEU A 104 -23.12 2.87 52.05
C LEU A 104 -23.55 2.40 53.45
N ASP A 105 -22.68 1.71 54.20
CA ASP A 105 -22.97 1.23 55.55
C ASP A 105 -23.13 2.37 56.56
N THR A 106 -22.33 3.41 56.42
CA THR A 106 -22.41 4.61 57.28
C THR A 106 -23.55 5.55 56.88
N GLY A 107 -24.19 5.31 55.73
CA GLY A 107 -25.22 6.18 55.17
C GLY A 107 -24.69 7.51 54.62
N SER A 108 -23.36 7.64 54.48
CA SER A 108 -22.71 8.81 53.88
C SER A 108 -23.08 8.95 52.40
N PHE A 109 -23.29 7.82 51.72
CA PHE A 109 -23.88 7.75 50.39
C PHE A 109 -25.17 6.93 50.40
N SER A 110 -26.18 7.41 49.67
CA SER A 110 -27.32 6.59 49.29
C SER A 110 -27.00 5.76 48.04
N LYS A 111 -27.70 4.65 47.83
CA LYS A 111 -27.48 3.75 46.67
C LYS A 111 -27.59 4.46 45.31
N ASN A 112 -28.56 5.38 45.15
CA ASN A 112 -28.69 6.21 43.94
C ASN A 112 -27.54 7.21 43.76
N SER A 113 -26.99 7.74 44.86
CA SER A 113 -25.83 8.64 44.80
C SER A 113 -24.56 7.88 44.46
N PHE A 114 -24.40 6.65 44.96
CA PHE A 114 -23.34 5.73 44.58
C PHE A 114 -23.37 5.40 43.09
N ILE A 115 -24.53 5.03 42.52
CA ILE A 115 -24.67 4.75 41.08
C ILE A 115 -24.23 5.97 40.25
N GLN A 116 -24.71 7.17 40.61
CA GLN A 116 -24.32 8.40 39.91
C GLN A 116 -22.81 8.67 40.04
N ALA A 117 -22.22 8.42 41.22
CA ALA A 117 -20.79 8.57 41.42
C ALA A 117 -19.99 7.63 40.51
N LEU A 118 -20.44 6.39 40.30
CA LEU A 118 -19.78 5.46 39.37
C LEU A 118 -19.95 5.88 37.90
N ILE A 119 -21.16 6.30 37.50
CA ILE A 119 -21.40 6.78 36.12
C ILE A 119 -20.51 7.98 35.80
N ASN A 120 -20.39 8.92 36.74
CA ASN A 120 -19.61 10.15 36.57
C ASN A 120 -18.10 9.93 36.75
N GLY A 121 -17.71 8.93 37.55
CA GLY A 121 -16.32 8.59 37.86
C GLY A 121 -15.70 7.53 36.95
N ALA A 122 -16.44 7.02 35.95
CA ALA A 122 -15.94 6.04 35.01
C ALA A 122 -14.80 6.65 34.15
N LEU A 123 -13.65 5.98 34.11
CA LEU A 123 -12.47 6.42 33.38
C LEU A 123 -11.82 5.26 32.66
N ASP A 124 -11.19 5.55 31.53
CA ASP A 124 -10.31 4.60 30.86
C ASP A 124 -8.89 4.74 31.41
N THR A 125 -8.28 3.61 31.74
CA THR A 125 -6.90 3.46 32.18
C THR A 125 -6.18 2.46 31.28
N ASP A 126 -4.93 2.13 31.60
CA ASP A 126 -4.19 1.06 30.92
C ASP A 126 -4.74 -0.34 31.26
N VAL A 127 -5.50 -0.48 32.35
CA VAL A 127 -5.96 -1.77 32.88
C VAL A 127 -7.48 -1.93 32.78
N SER A 128 -8.24 -0.84 32.87
CA SER A 128 -9.71 -0.83 32.76
C SER A 128 -10.16 0.13 31.66
N LYS A 129 -11.22 -0.23 30.96
CA LYS A 129 -11.85 0.59 29.91
C LYS A 129 -13.27 0.98 30.30
N ASP A 130 -13.44 1.41 31.54
CA ASP A 130 -14.75 1.59 32.17
C ASP A 130 -15.58 2.68 31.48
N ALA A 131 -14.96 3.77 31.05
CA ALA A 131 -15.65 4.84 30.34
C ALA A 131 -16.08 4.39 28.94
N SER A 132 -15.22 3.62 28.24
CA SER A 132 -15.54 3.04 26.94
C SER A 132 -16.69 2.02 27.02
N ILE A 133 -16.66 1.09 27.98
CA ILE A 133 -17.73 0.11 28.19
C ILE A 133 -19.05 0.82 28.49
N LEU A 134 -19.05 1.76 29.44
CA LEU A 134 -20.25 2.49 29.82
C LEU A 134 -20.81 3.33 28.66
N THR A 135 -19.93 3.91 27.84
CA THR A 135 -20.34 4.64 26.65
C THR A 135 -21.01 3.71 25.64
N ASN A 136 -20.39 2.56 25.35
CA ASN A 136 -20.95 1.59 24.41
C ASN A 136 -22.30 1.04 24.90
N LYS A 137 -22.40 0.62 26.17
CA LYS A 137 -23.66 0.16 26.77
C LYS A 137 -24.74 1.25 26.75
N GLY A 138 -24.39 2.48 27.12
CA GLY A 138 -25.32 3.61 27.05
C GLY A 138 -25.85 3.85 25.64
N SER A 139 -24.97 3.80 24.63
CA SER A 139 -25.33 3.99 23.22
C SER A 139 -26.19 2.85 22.67
N VAL A 140 -25.89 1.60 23.03
CA VAL A 140 -26.75 0.45 22.69
C VAL A 140 -28.13 0.62 23.31
N GLY A 141 -28.19 0.96 24.60
CA GLY A 141 -29.44 1.15 25.32
C GLY A 141 -30.29 2.28 24.76
N LEU A 142 -29.67 3.42 24.46
CA LEU A 142 -30.37 4.52 23.82
C LEU A 142 -30.88 4.13 22.44
N SER A 143 -30.04 3.49 21.61
CA SER A 143 -30.45 3.04 20.27
C SER A 143 -31.63 2.09 20.31
N PHE A 144 -31.66 1.17 21.29
CA PHE A 144 -32.78 0.26 21.51
C PHE A 144 -34.09 1.01 21.77
N ALA A 145 -34.07 1.98 22.69
CA ALA A 145 -35.25 2.79 22.97
C ALA A 145 -35.68 3.65 21.77
N LYS A 146 -34.73 4.25 21.05
CA LYS A 146 -35.02 5.10 19.89
C LYS A 146 -35.50 4.32 18.67
N ALA A 147 -35.23 3.01 18.62
CA ALA A 147 -35.83 2.10 17.65
C ALA A 147 -37.30 1.77 17.94
N GLY A 148 -37.86 2.27 19.06
CA GLY A 148 -39.25 2.03 19.45
C GLY A 148 -39.49 0.67 20.11
N LEU A 149 -38.44 -0.01 20.55
CA LEU A 149 -38.54 -1.33 21.19
C LEU A 149 -38.90 -1.21 22.67
N ASN A 150 -39.72 -2.14 23.16
CA ASN A 150 -40.29 -2.09 24.51
C ASN A 150 -40.26 -3.43 25.27
N ASP A 151 -39.77 -4.51 24.66
CA ASP A 151 -39.71 -5.81 25.33
C ASP A 151 -38.56 -5.88 26.34
N VAL A 152 -38.85 -6.26 27.58
CA VAL A 152 -37.88 -6.28 28.69
C VAL A 152 -36.84 -7.39 28.53
N THR A 153 -37.22 -8.52 27.94
CA THR A 153 -36.30 -9.62 27.67
C THR A 153 -35.32 -9.23 26.58
N ASP A 154 -35.80 -8.58 25.53
CA ASP A 154 -34.95 -8.02 24.47
C ASP A 154 -34.02 -6.92 25.00
N ALA A 155 -34.53 -6.04 25.87
CA ALA A 155 -33.74 -4.98 26.50
C ALA A 155 -32.58 -5.52 27.36
N LYS A 156 -32.75 -6.68 27.99
CA LYS A 156 -31.68 -7.40 28.70
C LYS A 156 -30.73 -8.09 27.73
N THR A 157 -31.29 -8.71 26.69
CA THR A 157 -30.53 -9.50 25.71
C THR A 157 -29.57 -8.62 24.91
N ILE A 158 -30.00 -7.44 24.45
CA ILE A 158 -29.15 -6.53 23.67
C ILE A 158 -27.93 -6.01 24.43
N MET A 159 -27.96 -6.02 25.77
CA MET A 159 -26.83 -5.62 26.60
C MET A 159 -25.77 -6.72 26.76
N THR A 160 -26.10 -7.96 26.40
CA THR A 160 -25.23 -9.11 26.63
C THR A 160 -23.99 -9.03 25.75
N GLY A 161 -22.80 -9.05 26.37
CA GLY A 161 -21.52 -9.06 25.65
C GLY A 161 -21.02 -7.70 25.18
N VAL A 162 -21.78 -6.62 25.35
CA VAL A 162 -21.33 -5.26 25.04
C VAL A 162 -20.17 -4.88 25.97
N ASN A 163 -19.01 -4.58 25.40
CA ASN A 163 -17.79 -4.21 26.12
C ASN A 163 -17.12 -2.96 25.49
N ASP A 164 -15.83 -2.75 25.74
CA ASP A 164 -15.06 -1.60 25.26
C ASP A 164 -14.77 -1.63 23.75
N ASP A 165 -14.81 -2.81 23.11
CA ASP A 165 -14.65 -2.92 21.66
C ASP A 165 -15.95 -2.49 20.96
N ILE A 166 -15.84 -1.46 20.11
CA ILE A 166 -16.94 -0.91 19.30
C ILE A 166 -17.62 -1.97 18.42
N ASN A 167 -16.92 -3.05 18.05
CA ASN A 167 -17.51 -4.15 17.29
C ASN A 167 -18.58 -4.92 18.08
N THR A 168 -18.49 -4.96 19.41
CA THR A 168 -19.51 -5.60 20.25
C THR A 168 -20.79 -4.78 20.30
N LEU A 169 -20.68 -3.45 20.33
CA LEU A 169 -21.82 -2.54 20.14
C LEU A 169 -22.47 -2.76 18.77
N ASN A 170 -21.67 -2.76 17.69
CA ASN A 170 -22.20 -2.95 16.35
C ASN A 170 -22.90 -4.31 16.19
N SER A 171 -22.34 -5.36 16.80
CA SER A 171 -22.94 -6.69 16.78
C SER A 171 -24.28 -6.71 17.52
N ALA A 172 -24.34 -6.14 18.73
CA ALA A 172 -25.58 -6.04 19.49
C ALA A 172 -26.69 -5.30 18.73
N LEU A 173 -26.36 -4.20 18.04
CA LEU A 173 -27.33 -3.48 17.22
C LEU A 173 -27.78 -4.28 15.99
N ASN A 174 -26.86 -4.97 15.32
CA ASN A 174 -27.16 -5.78 14.15
C ASN A 174 -28.05 -6.99 14.49
N ASP A 175 -27.84 -7.63 15.64
CA ASP A 175 -28.65 -8.77 16.08
C ASP A 175 -30.14 -8.40 16.25
N PHE A 176 -30.41 -7.12 16.54
CA PHE A 176 -31.76 -6.57 16.66
C PHE A 176 -32.22 -5.75 15.43
N PHE A 177 -31.40 -5.70 14.37
CA PHE A 177 -31.65 -4.89 13.16
C PHE A 177 -31.86 -3.39 13.45
N ILE A 178 -31.14 -2.85 14.44
CA ILE A 178 -31.21 -1.45 14.87
C ILE A 178 -30.01 -0.66 14.34
N THR A 179 -30.20 0.61 14.03
CA THR A 179 -29.11 1.55 13.71
C THR A 179 -28.66 2.31 14.95
N LEU A 180 -27.36 2.57 15.08
CA LEU A 180 -26.81 3.39 16.17
C LEU A 180 -27.47 4.78 16.17
N PHE A 181 -28.12 5.12 17.28
CA PHE A 181 -28.62 6.47 17.53
C PHE A 181 -27.52 7.31 18.15
N VAL A 182 -27.20 8.43 17.50
CA VAL A 182 -26.25 9.42 18.02
C VAL A 182 -27.07 10.66 18.39
N PRO A 183 -27.32 10.94 19.70
CA PRO A 183 -27.97 12.17 20.10
C PRO A 183 -27.12 13.33 19.61
N ILE A 184 -27.71 14.32 18.94
CA ILE A 184 -26.99 15.50 18.43
C ILE A 184 -26.65 16.41 19.63
N PRO A 185 -25.37 16.58 20.03
CA PRO A 185 -25.01 17.51 21.08
C PRO A 185 -24.49 18.78 20.40
N ILE A 186 -25.10 19.90 20.75
CA ILE A 186 -24.76 21.21 20.20
C ILE A 186 -23.37 21.58 20.77
N GLU A 187 -22.38 21.77 19.89
CA GLU A 187 -20.99 22.23 20.10
C GLU A 187 -19.87 21.18 20.30
N ASP A 188 -19.77 20.44 21.41
CA ASP A 188 -18.54 19.64 21.67
C ASP A 188 -18.33 18.44 20.73
N THR A 189 -19.42 17.81 20.28
CA THR A 189 -19.38 16.67 19.35
C THR A 189 -19.24 17.13 17.91
N ILE A 190 -19.66 18.35 17.58
CA ILE A 190 -19.34 18.96 16.29
C ILE A 190 -17.83 19.16 16.20
N ILE A 191 -17.19 19.62 17.29
CA ILE A 191 -15.74 19.76 17.33
C ILE A 191 -15.06 18.39 17.24
N GLU A 192 -15.51 17.38 17.98
CA GLU A 192 -14.92 16.03 17.90
C GLU A 192 -15.10 15.39 16.52
N TYR A 193 -16.31 15.44 15.93
CA TYR A 193 -16.54 14.97 14.56
C TYR A 193 -15.79 15.81 13.53
N ALA A 194 -15.70 17.13 13.69
CA ALA A 194 -14.93 18.00 12.80
C ALA A 194 -13.43 17.69 12.89
N LEU A 195 -12.88 17.50 14.09
CA LEU A 195 -11.50 17.07 14.31
C LEU A 195 -11.25 15.68 13.72
N ASN A 196 -12.20 14.77 13.83
CA ASN A 196 -12.08 13.43 13.27
C ASN A 196 -12.15 13.48 11.73
N VAL A 197 -13.05 14.28 11.15
CA VAL A 197 -13.13 14.53 9.71
C VAL A 197 -11.88 15.23 9.20
N ASP A 198 -11.33 16.20 9.92
CA ASP A 198 -10.07 16.87 9.59
C ASP A 198 -8.91 15.87 9.63
N ASN A 199 -8.83 15.03 10.66
CA ASN A 199 -7.81 13.98 10.78
C ASN A 199 -7.91 12.94 9.66
N LEU A 200 -9.12 12.49 9.32
CA LEU A 200 -9.40 11.63 8.17
C LEU A 200 -9.01 12.32 6.85
N THR A 201 -9.32 13.61 6.71
CA THR A 201 -8.96 14.41 5.53
C THR A 201 -7.45 14.52 5.39
N ILE A 202 -6.73 14.72 6.48
CA ILE A 202 -5.25 14.73 6.54
C ILE A 202 -4.72 13.36 6.12
N GLN A 203 -5.20 12.26 6.71
CA GLN A 203 -4.77 10.90 6.36
C GLN A 203 -5.02 10.57 4.89
N VAL A 204 -6.19 10.95 4.34
CA VAL A 204 -6.50 10.77 2.91
C VAL A 204 -5.54 11.58 2.04
N HIS A 205 -5.25 12.83 2.41
CA HIS A 205 -4.28 13.66 1.67
C HIS A 205 -2.86 13.08 1.74
N GLU A 206 -2.40 12.64 2.90
CA GLU A 206 -1.08 12.01 3.07
C GLU A 206 -0.97 10.72 2.25
N ASN A 207 -1.98 9.85 2.31
CA ASN A 207 -2.01 8.61 1.53
C ASN A 207 -2.03 8.89 0.02
N THR A 208 -2.80 9.90 -0.42
CA THR A 208 -2.86 10.29 -1.83
C THR A 208 -1.53 10.90 -2.27
N PHE A 209 -0.92 11.76 -1.46
CA PHE A 209 0.40 12.35 -1.72
C PHE A 209 1.48 11.27 -1.78
N TYR A 210 1.51 10.34 -0.82
CA TYR A 210 2.46 9.23 -0.81
C TYR A 210 2.29 8.34 -2.04
N THR A 211 1.06 7.96 -2.38
CA THR A 211 0.75 7.18 -3.59
C THR A 211 1.21 7.91 -4.85
N THR A 212 0.89 9.20 -4.98
CA THR A 212 1.26 10.03 -6.14
C THR A 212 2.77 10.20 -6.25
N SER A 213 3.46 10.46 -5.13
CA SER A 213 4.91 10.60 -5.07
C SER A 213 5.61 9.30 -5.44
N LYS A 214 5.09 8.15 -4.97
CA LYS A 214 5.59 6.83 -5.35
C LYS A 214 5.40 6.57 -6.84
N MET A 215 4.22 6.86 -7.39
CA MET A 215 3.97 6.75 -8.84
C MET A 215 4.91 7.64 -9.66
N TYR A 216 5.11 8.89 -9.25
CA TYR A 216 6.04 9.81 -9.92
C TYR A 216 7.49 9.30 -9.85
N THR A 217 7.89 8.77 -8.70
CA THR A 217 9.20 8.17 -8.49
C THR A 217 9.43 6.96 -9.40
N GLU A 218 8.45 6.04 -9.48
CA GLU A 218 8.53 4.88 -10.38
C GLU A 218 8.51 5.30 -11.85
N LEU A 219 7.68 6.26 -12.24
CA LEU A 219 7.68 6.81 -13.59
C LEU A 219 9.04 7.43 -13.95
N ASN A 220 9.64 8.19 -13.02
CA ASN A 220 10.97 8.78 -13.23
C ASN A 220 12.06 7.72 -13.36
N LYS A 221 11.99 6.62 -12.57
CA LYS A 221 12.89 5.47 -12.74
C LYS A 221 12.74 4.84 -14.13
N THR A 222 11.52 4.68 -14.63
CA THR A 222 11.27 4.16 -15.98
C THR A 222 11.83 5.09 -17.05
N LEU A 223 11.66 6.41 -16.90
CA LEU A 223 12.21 7.40 -17.83
C LEU A 223 13.74 7.35 -17.89
N VAL A 224 14.41 7.31 -16.73
CA VAL A 224 15.87 7.17 -16.65
C VAL A 224 16.35 5.86 -17.29
N ALA A 225 15.59 4.77 -17.12
CA ALA A 225 15.92 3.51 -17.78
C ALA A 225 15.80 3.60 -19.31
N PHE A 226 14.79 4.33 -19.82
CA PHE A 226 14.63 4.58 -21.24
C PHE A 226 15.76 5.44 -21.82
N ASP A 227 16.18 6.49 -21.10
CA ASP A 227 17.31 7.33 -21.52
C ASP A 227 18.60 6.53 -21.65
N LYS A 228 18.88 5.64 -20.69
CA LYS A 228 20.03 4.72 -20.76
C LYS A 228 19.95 3.75 -21.94
N MET A 229 18.75 3.24 -22.23
CA MET A 229 18.55 2.40 -23.42
C MET A 229 18.84 3.19 -24.70
N ASN A 230 18.39 4.45 -24.76
CA ASN A 230 18.62 5.33 -25.89
C ASN A 230 20.12 5.65 -26.08
N GLU A 231 20.85 5.96 -24.99
CA GLU A 231 22.31 6.11 -25.01
C GLU A 231 23.01 4.86 -25.56
N SER A 232 22.62 3.67 -25.09
CA SER A 232 23.19 2.40 -25.58
C SER A 232 22.92 2.16 -27.07
N ILE A 233 21.74 2.55 -27.56
CA ILE A 233 21.42 2.51 -29.00
C ILE A 233 22.32 3.47 -29.77
N ILE A 234 22.50 4.70 -29.28
CA ILE A 234 23.37 5.71 -29.90
C ILE A 234 24.82 5.20 -29.95
N ASP A 235 25.35 4.65 -28.86
CA ASP A 235 26.69 4.06 -28.81
C ASP A 235 26.85 2.92 -29.82
N THR A 236 25.83 2.07 -29.94
CA THR A 236 25.81 0.98 -30.93
C THR A 236 25.84 1.54 -32.35
N MET A 237 25.07 2.59 -32.63
CA MET A 237 25.08 3.28 -33.92
C MET A 237 26.44 3.90 -34.22
N ASP A 238 27.06 4.57 -33.25
CA ASP A 238 28.39 5.16 -33.39
C ASP A 238 29.47 4.11 -33.65
N ASN A 239 29.42 2.97 -32.95
CA ASN A 239 30.32 1.85 -33.20
C ASN A 239 30.13 1.29 -34.61
N ASN A 240 28.87 1.15 -35.07
CA ASN A 240 28.57 0.76 -36.42
C ASN A 240 29.08 1.78 -37.44
N MET A 241 28.94 3.09 -37.18
CA MET A 241 29.49 4.15 -38.03
C MET A 241 31.02 4.14 -38.06
N LYS A 242 31.69 3.92 -36.92
CA LYS A 242 33.14 3.74 -36.85
C LYS A 242 33.59 2.53 -37.66
N LEU A 243 32.88 1.42 -37.57
CA LEU A 243 33.15 0.23 -38.37
C LEU A 243 33.00 0.56 -39.87
N VAL A 244 31.88 1.18 -40.27
CA VAL A 244 31.66 1.63 -41.66
C VAL A 244 32.77 2.58 -42.13
N ASN A 245 33.18 3.54 -41.30
CA ASN A 245 34.26 4.47 -41.61
C ASN A 245 35.63 3.78 -41.69
N THR A 246 35.88 2.77 -40.87
CA THR A 246 37.10 1.96 -40.92
C THR A 246 37.14 1.15 -42.21
N LEU A 247 36.02 0.53 -42.58
CA LEU A 247 35.85 -0.16 -43.86
C LEU A 247 35.94 0.79 -45.07
N ALA A 248 35.65 2.08 -44.88
CA ALA A 248 35.74 3.11 -45.91
C ALA A 248 37.14 3.72 -46.08
N ARG A 249 38.10 3.45 -45.19
CA ARG A 249 39.50 3.92 -45.34
C ARG A 249 40.26 3.03 -46.33
N VAL A 250 41.01 3.65 -47.24
CA VAL A 250 41.92 2.94 -48.16
C VAL A 250 42.96 2.18 -47.33
N PHE A 251 42.90 0.84 -47.39
CA PHE A 251 43.77 -0.05 -46.61
C PHE A 251 45.26 0.18 -46.93
N LYS A 252 46.05 0.55 -45.91
CA LYS A 252 47.52 0.38 -45.91
C LYS A 252 47.84 -0.99 -45.33
N ILE A 253 48.79 -1.67 -45.94
CA ILE A 253 49.11 -3.08 -45.67
C ILE A 253 50.24 -3.19 -44.67
N SER A 254 50.05 -4.04 -43.66
CA SER A 254 51.17 -4.72 -42.99
C SER A 254 51.20 -6.19 -43.40
N ASP A 255 52.33 -6.60 -43.96
CA ASP A 255 52.85 -7.97 -44.14
C ASP A 255 51.99 -8.98 -44.93
N SER A 256 52.13 -8.85 -46.25
CA SER A 256 52.29 -9.92 -47.25
C SER A 256 51.60 -11.27 -46.97
N TYR A 257 50.43 -11.47 -47.57
CA TYR A 257 49.78 -12.78 -47.77
C TYR A 257 50.58 -13.77 -48.67
N SER A 258 51.86 -13.50 -48.93
CA SER A 258 52.70 -14.17 -49.92
C SER A 258 52.90 -15.67 -49.68
N SER A 259 52.66 -16.15 -48.45
CA SER A 259 52.69 -17.56 -48.07
C SER A 259 51.46 -18.33 -48.56
N ILE A 260 50.26 -17.73 -48.50
CA ILE A 260 49.00 -18.41 -48.84
C ILE A 260 48.55 -18.10 -50.26
N PHE A 261 48.77 -16.87 -50.73
CA PHE A 261 48.39 -16.41 -52.06
C PHE A 261 49.61 -15.94 -52.85
N ALA A 262 49.67 -16.28 -54.14
CA ALA A 262 50.60 -15.66 -55.08
C ALA A 262 49.91 -14.53 -55.81
N ILE A 263 50.58 -13.39 -55.97
CA ILE A 263 50.09 -12.33 -56.87
C ILE A 263 50.50 -12.68 -58.29
N THR A 264 49.59 -12.49 -59.24
CA THR A 264 49.86 -12.63 -60.68
C THR A 264 49.73 -11.26 -61.34
N SER A 265 50.62 -10.96 -62.28
CA SER A 265 50.55 -9.71 -63.07
C SER A 265 49.48 -9.75 -64.14
N ASP A 266 49.05 -10.95 -64.54
CA ASP A 266 48.25 -11.19 -65.74
C ASP A 266 46.83 -11.63 -65.36
N TYR A 267 46.04 -10.69 -64.84
CA TYR A 267 44.67 -10.89 -64.41
C TYR A 267 43.66 -10.41 -65.46
N THR A 268 42.47 -11.01 -65.46
CA THR A 268 41.35 -10.67 -66.35
C THR A 268 40.04 -10.66 -65.56
N ALA A 269 38.91 -10.38 -66.23
CA ALA A 269 37.58 -10.45 -65.61
C ALA A 269 37.33 -11.82 -64.96
N THR A 270 37.88 -12.89 -65.53
CA THR A 270 37.68 -14.29 -65.10
C THR A 270 38.91 -14.91 -64.45
N LYS A 271 40.05 -14.20 -64.42
CA LYS A 271 41.29 -14.67 -63.79
C LYS A 271 41.71 -13.69 -62.70
N PRO A 272 41.64 -14.07 -61.41
CA PRO A 272 42.04 -13.18 -60.33
C PRO A 272 43.52 -12.82 -60.39
N ALA A 273 43.86 -11.65 -59.85
CA ALA A 273 45.25 -11.20 -59.66
C ALA A 273 45.98 -11.99 -58.57
N PHE A 274 45.40 -13.11 -58.11
CA PHE A 274 46.00 -13.99 -57.14
C PHE A 274 45.64 -15.45 -57.42
N ILE A 275 46.47 -16.37 -56.92
CA ILE A 275 46.19 -17.81 -56.87
C ILE A 275 46.41 -18.33 -55.46
N ILE A 276 45.65 -19.35 -55.08
CA ILE A 276 45.83 -20.05 -53.81
C ILE A 276 47.01 -21.03 -53.97
N LYS A 277 48.07 -20.85 -53.17
CA LYS A 277 49.27 -21.71 -53.22
C LYS A 277 49.13 -22.99 -52.38
N GLN A 278 48.23 -23.00 -51.41
CA GLN A 278 48.07 -24.06 -50.41
C GLN A 278 46.61 -24.20 -49.98
N THR A 279 46.23 -25.37 -49.46
CA THR A 279 44.87 -25.60 -48.93
C THR A 279 44.51 -24.55 -47.88
N LEU A 280 43.30 -23.97 -48.00
CA LEU A 280 42.80 -22.98 -47.05
C LEU A 280 42.35 -23.66 -45.76
N THR A 281 42.90 -23.22 -44.63
CA THR A 281 42.55 -23.72 -43.28
C THR A 281 41.66 -22.76 -42.49
N LYS A 282 41.33 -21.61 -43.09
CA LYS A 282 40.54 -20.52 -42.52
C LYS A 282 39.50 -20.03 -43.52
N LYS A 283 38.57 -19.22 -43.04
CA LYS A 283 37.53 -18.57 -43.84
C LYS A 283 38.09 -17.30 -44.45
N TYR A 284 37.82 -17.04 -45.73
CA TYR A 284 38.22 -15.79 -46.37
C TYR A 284 37.03 -15.08 -46.98
N PHE A 285 36.95 -13.76 -46.83
CA PHE A 285 36.06 -12.91 -47.61
C PHE A 285 36.83 -12.18 -48.68
N LEU A 286 36.30 -12.14 -49.89
CA LEU A 286 36.64 -11.14 -50.88
C LEU A 286 35.74 -9.93 -50.61
N VAL A 287 36.33 -8.74 -50.51
CA VAL A 287 35.62 -7.47 -50.33
C VAL A 287 35.98 -6.56 -51.48
N SER A 288 35.00 -5.84 -52.03
CA SER A 288 35.22 -4.86 -53.08
C SER A 288 34.79 -3.46 -52.63
N SER A 289 35.39 -2.42 -53.23
CA SER A 289 35.01 -1.03 -52.97
C SER A 289 33.59 -0.67 -53.41
N GLU A 290 32.96 -1.50 -54.24
CA GLU A 290 31.66 -1.22 -54.87
C GLU A 290 30.58 -2.26 -54.50
N SER A 291 30.91 -3.34 -53.78
CA SER A 291 29.95 -4.39 -53.41
C SER A 291 29.92 -4.60 -51.89
N ARG A 292 28.74 -4.34 -51.30
CA ARG A 292 28.36 -4.94 -50.02
C ARG A 292 27.91 -6.36 -50.35
N PHE A 293 28.62 -7.38 -49.89
CA PHE A 293 28.27 -8.78 -50.12
C PHE A 293 26.99 -9.15 -49.35
N PHE A 294 25.84 -8.80 -49.91
CA PHE A 294 24.55 -9.38 -49.59
C PHE A 294 24.07 -10.13 -50.83
N VAL A 295 23.94 -11.45 -50.70
CA VAL A 295 23.10 -12.22 -51.63
C VAL A 295 21.65 -12.01 -51.19
N ASP A 296 20.71 -12.12 -52.14
CA ASP A 296 19.28 -12.13 -51.83
C ASP A 296 19.01 -13.17 -50.73
N SER A 297 18.19 -12.81 -49.72
CA SER A 297 17.95 -13.50 -48.42
C SER A 297 18.86 -13.23 -47.20
N LYS A 298 19.61 -12.10 -47.16
CA LYS A 298 20.22 -11.53 -45.92
C LYS A 298 21.12 -12.47 -45.10
N THR A 299 21.69 -13.53 -45.68
CA THR A 299 22.66 -14.39 -45.01
C THR A 299 24.09 -14.06 -45.46
N ILE A 300 24.95 -13.61 -44.52
CA ILE A 300 26.39 -13.47 -44.75
C ILE A 300 27.01 -14.87 -44.74
N LYS A 301 26.94 -15.59 -45.86
CA LYS A 301 27.70 -16.84 -46.03
C LYS A 301 28.19 -16.97 -47.46
N THR A 302 29.32 -16.35 -47.77
CA THR A 302 30.22 -16.84 -48.81
C THR A 302 31.65 -16.65 -48.33
N TYR A 303 32.06 -17.51 -47.40
CA TYR A 303 33.47 -17.69 -47.12
C TYR A 303 34.09 -18.54 -48.23
N PHE A 304 35.28 -18.18 -48.68
CA PHE A 304 36.00 -18.93 -49.70
C PHE A 304 36.95 -19.92 -49.03
N PHE A 305 36.85 -21.18 -49.45
CA PHE A 305 37.71 -22.29 -49.02
C PHE A 305 38.47 -22.92 -50.19
N ASP A 306 38.18 -22.50 -51.42
CA ASP A 306 38.76 -23.02 -52.64
C ASP A 306 38.89 -21.95 -53.74
N SER A 307 39.74 -22.22 -54.73
CA SER A 307 40.05 -21.28 -55.82
C SER A 307 38.88 -21.03 -56.76
N ALA A 308 37.99 -22.00 -56.96
CA ALA A 308 36.89 -21.88 -57.92
C ALA A 308 35.83 -20.92 -57.37
N SER A 309 35.43 -21.10 -56.11
CA SER A 309 34.50 -20.22 -55.42
C SER A 309 35.03 -18.77 -55.38
N LEU A 310 36.33 -18.61 -55.14
CA LEU A 310 36.96 -17.29 -55.08
C LEU A 310 37.06 -16.62 -56.47
N THR A 311 37.31 -17.40 -57.53
CA THR A 311 37.29 -16.93 -58.92
C THR A 311 35.90 -16.46 -59.34
N ASN A 312 34.86 -17.19 -58.93
CA ASN A 312 33.48 -16.80 -59.20
C ASN A 312 33.12 -15.48 -58.50
N ALA A 313 33.57 -15.30 -57.26
CA ALA A 313 33.35 -14.06 -56.52
C ALA A 313 34.12 -12.88 -57.13
N TRP A 314 35.35 -13.10 -57.58
CA TRP A 314 36.14 -12.12 -58.33
C TRP A 314 35.43 -11.68 -59.61
N THR A 315 34.98 -12.65 -60.41
CA THR A 315 34.26 -12.40 -61.67
C THR A 315 32.98 -11.61 -61.41
N ARG A 316 32.26 -11.96 -60.34
CA ARG A 316 31.06 -11.22 -59.93
C ARG A 316 31.40 -9.80 -59.54
N ALA A 317 32.43 -9.59 -58.71
CA ALA A 317 32.83 -8.27 -58.26
C ALA A 317 33.23 -7.35 -59.43
N ILE A 318 33.82 -7.89 -60.50
CA ILE A 318 34.14 -7.13 -61.72
C ILE A 318 32.91 -6.87 -62.59
N SER A 319 32.02 -7.86 -62.75
CA SER A 319 30.82 -7.70 -63.58
C SER A 319 29.79 -6.75 -62.98
N THR A 320 29.69 -6.68 -61.65
CA THR A 320 28.76 -5.79 -60.95
C THR A 320 29.38 -4.44 -60.59
N SER A 321 30.68 -4.23 -60.83
CA SER A 321 31.32 -2.96 -60.50
C SER A 321 30.92 -1.83 -61.44
N ASN A 322 30.97 -0.62 -60.91
CA ASN A 322 30.85 0.56 -61.74
C ASN A 322 32.07 0.71 -62.65
N LYS A 323 31.89 0.45 -63.94
CA LYS A 323 32.96 0.49 -64.96
C LYS A 323 33.60 1.88 -65.14
N THR A 324 32.99 2.93 -64.62
CA THR A 324 33.54 4.31 -64.67
C THR A 324 34.48 4.63 -63.51
N LYS A 325 34.52 3.78 -62.47
CA LYS A 325 35.34 3.99 -61.26
C LYS A 325 36.39 2.91 -61.11
N ASN A 326 37.46 3.23 -60.39
CA ASN A 326 38.46 2.24 -60.00
C ASN A 326 37.82 1.23 -59.03
N LEU A 327 38.03 -0.05 -59.27
CA LEU A 327 37.61 -1.12 -58.36
C LEU A 327 38.79 -1.55 -57.50
N TYR A 328 38.58 -1.58 -56.19
CA TYR A 328 39.55 -2.10 -55.24
C TYR A 328 39.02 -3.40 -54.66
N LEU A 329 39.86 -4.44 -54.62
CA LEU A 329 39.49 -5.77 -54.10
C LEU A 329 40.48 -6.19 -53.01
N SER A 330 40.00 -6.70 -51.88
CA SER A 330 40.83 -7.20 -50.78
C SER A 330 40.30 -8.52 -50.26
N LEU A 331 41.18 -9.38 -49.72
CA LEU A 331 40.80 -10.58 -48.99
C LEU A 331 40.93 -10.34 -47.48
N LEU A 332 39.94 -10.81 -46.72
CA LEU A 332 39.92 -10.80 -45.26
C LEU A 332 39.96 -12.24 -44.75
N GLU A 333 40.96 -12.61 -43.95
CA GLU A 333 40.98 -13.87 -43.20
C GLU A 333 40.11 -13.74 -41.95
N ILE A 334 39.33 -14.77 -41.65
CA ILE A 334 38.42 -14.82 -40.50
C ILE A 334 38.61 -16.09 -39.68
N ASP A 335 38.59 -15.92 -38.36
CA ASP A 335 38.64 -17.02 -37.39
C ASP A 335 37.29 -17.73 -37.20
N ASN A 336 37.26 -18.76 -36.35
CA ASN A 336 36.03 -19.53 -36.11
C ASN A 336 34.94 -18.74 -35.37
N ASN A 337 35.30 -17.62 -34.75
CA ASN A 337 34.40 -16.74 -34.01
C ASN A 337 33.89 -15.57 -34.87
N GLY A 338 34.33 -15.46 -36.13
CA GLY A 338 33.91 -14.41 -37.06
C GLY A 338 34.77 -13.14 -37.02
N ASN A 339 35.89 -13.13 -36.28
CA ASN A 339 36.77 -11.97 -36.22
C ASN A 339 37.70 -11.94 -37.43
N ILE A 340 37.95 -10.74 -37.97
CA ILE A 340 38.95 -10.53 -39.02
C ILE A 340 40.34 -10.63 -38.38
N THR A 341 41.15 -11.57 -38.86
CA THR A 341 42.50 -11.81 -38.36
C THR A 341 43.59 -11.20 -39.25
N LYS A 342 43.35 -11.10 -40.56
CA LYS A 342 44.29 -10.52 -41.55
C LYS A 342 43.57 -9.90 -42.74
N VAL A 343 44.22 -8.98 -43.46
CA VAL A 343 43.67 -8.29 -44.66
C VAL A 343 44.73 -8.14 -45.75
N THR A 344 44.44 -8.52 -47.01
CA THR A 344 45.38 -8.31 -48.12
C THR A 344 45.40 -6.85 -48.56
N ASN A 345 46.46 -6.51 -49.27
CA ASN A 345 46.50 -5.34 -50.15
C ASN A 345 45.27 -5.29 -51.03
N SER A 346 44.79 -4.07 -51.24
CA SER A 346 43.77 -3.82 -52.23
C SER A 346 44.36 -3.96 -53.62
N PHE A 347 43.87 -4.94 -54.37
CA PHE A 347 44.08 -5.08 -55.80
C PHE A 347 43.27 -3.99 -56.50
N LEU A 348 43.99 -3.06 -57.14
CA LEU A 348 43.39 -2.00 -57.93
C LEU A 348 43.20 -2.46 -59.37
N ILE A 349 41.95 -2.45 -59.83
CA ILE A 349 41.59 -2.52 -61.24
C ILE A 349 41.16 -1.12 -61.66
N LYS A 350 41.98 -0.47 -62.50
CA LYS A 350 41.69 0.89 -62.98
C LYS A 350 40.43 0.91 -63.84
N SER A 351 39.65 1.98 -63.77
CA SER A 351 38.41 2.15 -64.56
C SER A 351 38.63 1.93 -66.05
N VAL A 352 39.75 2.43 -66.60
CA VAL A 352 40.12 2.21 -68.01
C VAL A 352 40.22 0.72 -68.38
N ASN A 353 40.72 -0.11 -67.47
CA ASN A 353 40.80 -1.56 -67.67
C ASN A 353 39.44 -2.22 -67.47
N LEU A 354 38.60 -1.72 -66.55
CA LEU A 354 37.24 -2.22 -66.34
C LEU A 354 36.31 -1.95 -67.53
N GLN A 355 36.54 -0.88 -68.30
CA GLN A 355 35.76 -0.60 -69.52
C GLN A 355 36.09 -1.57 -70.65
N THR A 356 37.29 -2.14 -70.65
CA THR A 356 37.77 -3.12 -71.63
C THR A 356 37.57 -4.58 -71.19
N LEU A 357 37.19 -4.81 -69.93
CA LEU A 357 36.98 -6.12 -69.26
C LEU A 357 35.50 -6.35 -68.94
#